data_AF-A0A2E7N820-F1
#
_entry.id   AF-A0A2E7N820-F1
#
_cell.length_a   1.000
_cell.length_b   1.000
_cell.length_c   1.000
_cell.angle_alpha   90.00
_cell.angle_beta   90.00
_cell.angle_gamma   90.00
#
_symmetry.space_group_name_H-M   'P 1'
#
loop_
_entity.id
_entity.type
_entity.pdbx_description
1 polymer ?
#
loop_
_entity_poly.entity_id
_entity_poly.type
_entity_poly.pdbx_seq_one_letter_code
_entity_poly.pdbx_strand_id
1 'polypeptide(L)' 'MNNLLEAIVKEILDPVILLLFVLAAAYFFWGLAEFIWVSTGDTVGRETGKEHMRWGIIGLFIMASFKGIIVIIKGTFGI' A
#
# COMPACT_ATOMS: atom_id res chain seq x y z
N MET A 1 14.28 10.48 -26.56
CA MET A 1 13.09 9.96 -25.84
C MET A 1 13.57 9.56 -24.46
N ASN A 2 12.94 10.03 -23.38
CA ASN A 2 13.64 10.35 -22.14
C ASN A 2 13.96 9.12 -21.26
N ASN A 3 14.98 8.36 -21.63
CA ASN A 3 15.49 7.16 -20.94
C ASN A 3 15.70 7.37 -19.41
N LEU A 4 16.00 8.60 -18.98
CA LEU A 4 16.16 8.93 -17.57
C LEU A 4 14.87 8.74 -16.76
N LEU A 5 13.72 9.17 -17.29
CA LEU A 5 12.46 9.06 -16.55
C LEU A 5 12.02 7.60 -16.45
N GLU A 6 12.16 6.84 -17.53
CA GLU A 6 11.84 5.41 -17.57
C GLU A 6 12.73 4.62 -16.60
N ALA A 7 14.04 4.90 -16.57
CA ALA A 7 14.97 4.28 -15.64
C ALA A 7 14.63 4.61 -14.18
N ILE A 8 14.28 5.86 -13.86
CA ILE A 8 13.86 6.23 -12.50
C ILE A 8 12.58 5.48 -12.10
N VAL A 9 11.58 5.43 -12.98
CA VAL A 9 10.32 4.72 -12.68
C VAL A 9 10.59 3.24 -12.44
N LYS A 10 11.33 2.59 -13.34
CA LYS A 10 11.54 1.14 -13.31
C LYS A 10 12.50 0.70 -12.19
N GLU A 11 13.60 1.41 -12.00
CA GLU A 11 14.67 0.98 -11.09
C GLU A 11 14.49 1.53 -9.67
N ILE A 12 13.69 2.58 -9.49
CA ILE A 12 13.48 3.21 -8.17
C ILE A 12 12.02 3.14 -7.75
N LEU A 13 11.08 3.68 -8.55
CA LEU A 13 9.69 3.78 -8.11
C LEU A 13 9.00 2.42 -8.04
N ASP A 14 9.13 1.56 -9.04
CA ASP A 14 8.46 0.26 -9.08
C ASP A 14 8.87 -0.64 -7.90
N PRO A 15 10.16 -0.80 -7.54
CA PRO A 15 10.58 -1.53 -6.35
C PRO A 15 10.08 -0.91 -5.05
N VAL A 16 10.11 0.42 -4.92
CA VAL A 16 9.64 1.12 -3.71
C VAL A 16 8.13 0.94 -3.54
N ILE A 17 7.35 1.08 -4.61
CA ILE A 17 5.90 0.85 -4.59
C ILE A 17 5.61 -0.59 -4.20
N LEU A 18 6.33 -1.56 -4.77
CA LEU A 18 6.17 -2.98 -4.42
C LEU A 18 6.47 -3.21 -2.94
N LEU A 19 7.57 -2.68 -2.42
CA LEU A 19 7.95 -2.79 -1.03
C LEU A 19 6.88 -2.19 -0.10
N LEU A 20 6.43 -0.97 -0.39
CA LEU A 20 5.39 -0.30 0.41
C LEU A 20 4.05 -1.03 0.33
N PHE A 21 3.70 -1.60 -0.82
CA PHE A 21 2.49 -2.42 -0.97
C PHE A 21 2.55 -3.66 -0.08
N VAL A 22 3.69 -4.38 -0.08
CA VAL A 22 3.89 -5.56 0.78
C VAL A 22 3.82 -5.17 2.26
N LEU A 23 4.44 -4.06 2.65
CA LEU A 23 4.39 -3.58 4.04
C LEU A 23 2.97 -3.17 4.46
N ALA A 24 2.22 -2.46 3.61
CA ALA A 24 0.84 -2.09 3.89
C ALA A 24 -0.07 -3.32 3.97
N ALA A 25 0.11 -4.30 3.09
CA ALA A 25 -0.60 -5.58 3.14
C ALA A 25 -0.27 -6.35 4.41
N ALA A 26 1.01 -6.47 4.78
CA ALA A 26 1.44 -7.12 6.00
C ALA A 26 0.83 -6.46 7.25
N TYR A 27 0.82 -5.12 7.30
CA TYR A 27 0.21 -4.36 8.39
C TYR A 27 -1.31 -4.55 8.46
N PHE A 28 -1.98 -4.59 7.30
CA PHE A 28 -3.40 -4.94 7.22
C PHE A 28 -3.69 -6.34 7.77
N PHE A 29 -2.92 -7.35 7.34
CA PHE A 29 -3.08 -8.72 7.81
C PHE A 29 -2.76 -8.86 9.30
N TRP A 30 -1.79 -8.10 9.81
CA TRP A 30 -1.51 -8.02 11.24
C TRP A 30 -2.72 -7.53 12.02
N GLY A 31 -3.33 -6.43 11.59
CA GLY A 31 -4.57 -5.92 12.19
C GLY A 31 -5.75 -6.88 12.09
N LEU A 32 -5.87 -7.60 10.97
CA LEU A 32 -6.89 -8.64 10.80
C LEU A 32 -6.69 -9.80 11.78
N ALA A 33 -5.45 -10.25 11.92
CA ALA A 33 -5.11 -11.34 12.82
C ALA A 33 -5.37 -10.95 14.28
N GLU A 34 -4.99 -9.73 14.67
CA GLU A 34 -5.31 -9.16 15.99
C GLU A 34 -6.82 -9.05 16.21
N PHE A 35 -7.58 -8.54 15.23
CA PHE A 35 -9.03 -8.43 15.32
C PHE A 35 -9.73 -9.79 15.51
N ILE A 36 -9.20 -10.85 14.89
CA ILE A 36 -9.75 -12.22 15.01
C ILE A 36 -9.33 -12.90 16.32
N TRP A 37 -8.06 -12.75 16.73
CA TRP A 37 -7.53 -13.42 17.93
C TRP A 37 -7.98 -12.80 19.25
N VAL A 38 -8.46 -11.55 19.25
CA VAL A 38 -8.94 -10.90 20.47
C VAL A 38 -10.24 -11.54 20.97
N SER A 39 -10.23 -11.94 22.24
CA SER A 39 -11.35 -12.52 22.98
C SER A 39 -12.61 -11.65 22.92
N THR A 40 -13.79 -12.26 22.98
CA THR A 40 -15.10 -11.61 22.83
C THR A 40 -15.40 -10.51 23.85
N GLY A 41 -14.65 -10.43 24.95
CA GLY A 41 -14.79 -9.39 25.99
C GLY A 41 -13.75 -8.27 25.95
N ASP A 42 -12.73 -8.35 25.10
CA ASP A 42 -11.69 -7.32 24.98
C ASP A 42 -12.04 -6.36 23.84
N THR A 43 -12.60 -5.22 24.22
CA THR A 43 -13.01 -4.15 23.30
C THR A 43 -11.82 -3.32 22.83
N VAL A 44 -10.76 -3.22 23.63
CA VAL A 44 -9.59 -2.39 23.33
C VAL A 44 -8.77 -3.06 22.23
N GLY A 45 -8.45 -4.36 22.37
CA GLY A 45 -7.73 -5.10 21.34
C GLY A 45 -8.49 -5.16 20.01
N ARG A 46 -9.82 -5.22 20.05
CA ARG A 46 -10.66 -5.16 18.84
C ARG A 46 -10.56 -3.82 18.12
N GLU A 47 -10.58 -2.71 18.85
CA GLU A 47 -10.43 -1.38 18.25
C GLU A 47 -9.02 -1.18 17.68
N THR A 48 -7.98 -1.65 18.37
CA THR A 48 -6.59 -1.62 17.86
C THR A 48 -6.45 -2.41 16.55
N GLY A 49 -6.96 -3.64 16.49
CA GLY A 49 -6.93 -4.44 15.26
C GLY A 49 -7.66 -3.75 14.09
N LYS A 50 -8.81 -3.10 14.37
CA LYS A 50 -9.52 -2.28 13.36
C LYS A 50 -8.71 -1.08 12.89
N GLU A 51 -8.00 -0.41 13.80
CA GLU A 51 -7.15 0.73 13.45
C GLU A 51 -5.99 0.28 12.55
N HIS A 52 -5.34 -0.83 12.88
CA HIS A 52 -4.30 -1.44 12.04
C HIS A 52 -4.83 -1.80 10.65
N MET A 53 -6.00 -2.44 10.55
CA MET A 53 -6.65 -2.72 9.27
C MET A 53 -6.93 -1.42 8.48
N ARG A 54 -7.42 -0.37 9.15
CA ARG A 54 -7.75 0.91 8.50
C ARG A 54 -6.53 1.56 7.87
N TRP A 55 -5.44 1.69 8.61
CA TRP A 55 -4.19 2.24 8.10
C TRP A 55 -3.59 1.37 7.00
N GLY A 56 -3.70 0.04 7.11
CA GLY A 56 -3.32 -0.88 6.04
C GLY A 56 -4.10 -0.64 4.75
N ILE A 57 -5.44 -0.53 4.83
CA ILE A 57 -6.30 -0.22 3.67
C ILE A 57 -5.95 1.13 3.05
N ILE A 58 -5.76 2.17 3.87
CA ILE A 58 -5.36 3.50 3.39
C ILE A 58 -4.04 3.42 2.64
N GLY A 59 -3.05 2.70 3.19
CA GLY A 59 -1.76 2.47 2.53
C GLY A 59 -1.92 1.79 1.17
N LEU A 60 -2.69 0.70 1.12
CA LEU A 60 -2.96 -0.04 -0.12
C LEU A 60 -3.68 0.83 -1.18
N PHE A 61 -4.64 1.65 -0.76
CA PHE A 61 -5.36 2.56 -1.63
C PHE A 61 -4.45 3.63 -2.24
N ILE A 62 -3.55 4.20 -1.44
CA ILE A 62 -2.55 5.17 -1.92
C ILE A 62 -1.64 4.53 -2.98
N MET A 63 -1.17 3.30 -2.74
CA MET A 63 -0.32 2.60 -3.71
C MET A 63 -1.05 2.30 -5.03
N ALA A 64 -2.32 1.89 -4.96
CA ALA A 64 -3.14 1.68 -6.14
C ALA A 64 -3.34 2.99 -6.93
N SER A 65 -3.62 4.08 -6.23
CA SER A 65 -3.77 5.42 -6.83
C SER A 65 -2.48 5.88 -7.50
N PHE A 66 -1.32 5.65 -6.88
CA PHE A 66 -0.03 6.03 -7.41
C PHE A 66 0.30 5.30 -8.73
N LYS A 67 -0.01 4.00 -8.83
CA LYS A 67 0.11 3.27 -10.10
C LYS A 67 -0.77 3.86 -11.20
N GLY A 68 -2.00 4.26 -10.88
CA GLY A 68 -2.89 4.93 -11.82
C GLY A 68 -2.30 6.24 -12.36
N ILE A 69 -1.70 7.05 -11.47
CA ILE A 69 -1.03 8.30 -11.84
C ILE A 69 0.16 8.01 -12.77
N ILE A 70 0.99 7.00 -12.47
CA ILE A 70 2.13 6.62 -13.32
C ILE A 70 1.66 6.25 -14.73
N VAL A 71 0.55 5.51 -14.86
CA VAL A 71 0.00 5.14 -16.17
C VAL A 71 -0.43 6.38 -16.97
N ILE A 72 -1.07 7.36 -16.31
CA ILE A 72 -1.47 8.62 -16.96
C ILE A 72 -0.24 9.42 -17.40
N ILE A 73 0.78 9.52 -16.55
CA ILE A 73 2.04 10.21 -16.86
C ILE A 73 2.71 9.55 -18.08
N LYS A 74 2.86 8.23 -18.06
CA LYS A 74 3.39 7.43 -19.17
C LYS A 74 2.64 7.70 -20.48
N GLY A 75 1.31 7.62 -20.44
CA GLY A 75 0.45 7.92 -21.58
C GLY A 75 0.52 9.37 -22.08
N THR A 76 0.68 10.34 -21.18
CA THR A 76 0.75 11.79 -21.53
C THR A 76 2.10 12.15 -22.15
N PHE A 77 3.20 11.59 -21.64
CA PHE A 77 4.55 11.88 -22.12
C PHE A 77 5.03 10.92 -23.23
N GLY A 78 4.20 9.93 -23.61
CA GLY A 78 4.50 8.98 -24.69
C GLY A 78 5.69 8.06 -24.39
N ILE A 79 5.84 7.68 -23.12
CA ILE A 79 6.91 6.83 -22.58
C ILE A 79 6.33 5.66 -21.79
#